data_AF-A0A504JGI4-F1
#
_entry.id   AF-A0A504JGI4-F1
#
_cell.length_a   1.000
_cell.length_b   1.000
_cell.length_c   1.000
_cell.angle_alpha   90.00
_cell.angle_beta   90.00
_cell.angle_gamma   90.00
#
_symmetry.space_group_name_H-M   'P 1'
#
loop_
_entity.id
_entity.type
_entity.pdbx_description
1 polymer ?
#
loop_
_entity_poly.entity_id
_entity_poly.type
_entity_poly.pdbx_seq_one_letter_code
_entity_poly.pdbx_strand_id
1 'polypeptide(L)'
;MKKRYFVSFIIVLLLFGCSNDDDFIQQIQLSGKTFDHLLFDTEQKCIDAQPDPNFFINCHQEISFIDKTNATIIFKDIVYPVTYRIDSNVITINSDIENDGFLNSLVFEIISSSSIRLLDNDTIWNERKGDSIWD
;
A
#
# COMPACT_ATOMS: atom_id res chain seq x y z
N MET A 1 27.12 -2.74 57.68
CA MET A 1 27.16 -3.33 56.32
C MET A 1 25.78 -3.18 55.67
N LYS A 2 25.75 -2.86 54.36
CA LYS A 2 24.62 -3.05 53.42
C LYS A 2 23.37 -2.14 53.55
N LYS A 3 23.49 -0.86 53.14
CA LYS A 3 22.34 -0.04 52.66
C LYS A 3 22.77 0.96 51.57
N ARG A 4 23.48 0.50 50.53
CA ARG A 4 23.85 1.36 49.38
C ARG A 4 23.60 0.77 47.99
N TYR A 5 23.03 -0.45 47.91
CA TYR A 5 22.86 -1.13 46.62
C TYR A 5 21.45 -1.04 46.02
N PHE A 6 20.48 -0.41 46.70
CA PHE A 6 19.09 -0.42 46.25
C PHE A 6 18.78 0.67 45.20
N VAL A 7 19.54 1.76 45.17
CA VAL A 7 19.25 2.90 44.28
C VAL A 7 19.80 2.70 42.86
N SER A 8 20.79 1.83 42.66
CA SER A 8 21.37 1.57 41.33
C SER A 8 20.53 0.65 40.44
N PHE A 9 19.48 -0.01 40.95
CA PHE A 9 18.70 -0.96 40.14
C PHE A 9 17.59 -0.28 39.31
N ILE A 10 17.16 0.92 39.69
CA ILE A 10 16.03 1.62 39.02
C ILE A 10 16.48 2.37 37.75
N ILE A 11 17.75 2.76 37.65
CA ILE A 11 18.27 3.53 36.50
C ILE A 11 18.46 2.63 35.26
N VAL A 12 18.71 1.33 35.43
CA VAL A 12 18.93 0.39 34.32
C VAL A 12 17.62 0.02 33.62
N LEU A 13 16.48 0.05 34.31
CA LEU A 13 15.16 -0.26 33.73
C LEU A 13 14.61 0.84 32.80
N LEU A 14 15.13 2.07 32.89
CA LEU A 14 14.68 3.18 32.04
C LEU A 14 15.38 3.23 30.67
N LEU A 15 16.39 2.39 30.41
CA LEU A 15 17.13 2.36 29.14
C LEU A 15 16.70 1.23 28.19
N PHE A 16 15.80 0.34 28.62
CA PHE A 16 15.26 -0.75 27.79
C PHE A 16 13.85 -0.44 27.23
N GLY A 17 13.39 0.81 27.33
CA GLY A 17 12.05 1.23 26.93
C GLY A 17 11.90 1.77 25.50
N CYS A 18 12.92 1.67 24.64
CA CYS A 18 12.72 1.90 23.21
C CYS A 18 12.26 0.60 22.58
N SER A 19 10.95 0.41 22.42
CA SER A 19 10.44 -0.59 21.48
C SER A 19 10.79 -0.13 20.08
N ASN A 20 11.73 -0.84 19.44
CA ASN A 20 11.98 -0.68 18.02
C ASN A 20 10.78 -1.25 17.26
N ASP A 21 9.82 -0.40 16.91
CA ASP A 21 8.82 -0.71 15.87
C ASP A 21 9.43 -0.64 14.45
N ASP A 22 10.71 -0.26 14.33
CA ASP A 22 11.40 -0.02 13.05
C ASP A 22 11.80 -1.29 12.27
N ASP A 23 11.72 -2.48 12.87
CA ASP A 23 12.11 -3.73 12.18
C ASP A 23 11.08 -4.22 11.15
N PHE A 24 9.81 -3.78 11.24
CA PHE A 24 8.76 -4.19 10.30
C PHE A 24 8.94 -3.57 8.91
N ILE A 25 9.48 -2.35 8.84
CA ILE A 25 9.54 -1.54 7.62
C ILE A 25 10.71 -1.95 6.72
N GLN A 26 11.83 -2.43 7.27
CA GLN A 26 13.03 -2.76 6.50
C GLN A 26 12.90 -4.01 5.59
N GLN A 27 11.79 -4.76 5.65
CA GLN A 27 11.62 -6.01 4.91
C GLN A 27 10.41 -6.04 3.96
N ILE A 28 9.66 -4.95 3.79
CA ILE A 28 8.48 -4.99 2.91
C ILE A 28 8.93 -4.99 1.44
N GLN A 29 9.02 -6.20 0.88
CA GLN A 29 9.29 -6.41 -0.52
C GLN A 29 8.00 -6.23 -1.33
N LEU A 30 7.85 -5.07 -1.96
CA LEU A 30 6.72 -4.80 -2.87
C LEU A 30 6.92 -5.40 -4.26
N SER A 31 8.16 -5.55 -4.73
CA SER A 31 8.44 -6.07 -6.07
C SER A 31 7.81 -7.44 -6.28
N GLY A 32 7.03 -7.55 -7.37
CA GLY A 32 6.24 -8.72 -7.74
C GLY A 32 4.83 -8.74 -7.14
N LYS A 33 4.44 -7.75 -6.32
CA LYS A 33 3.12 -7.68 -5.71
C LYS A 33 2.17 -6.78 -6.48
N THR A 34 0.90 -7.17 -6.44
CA THR A 34 -0.23 -6.40 -6.98
C THR A 34 -1.18 -6.09 -5.85
N PHE A 35 -1.66 -4.85 -5.78
CA PHE A 35 -2.64 -4.41 -4.80
C PHE A 35 -3.89 -3.88 -5.51
N ASP A 36 -5.05 -4.29 -5.02
CA ASP A 36 -6.35 -3.97 -5.60
C ASP A 36 -7.22 -3.17 -4.64
N HIS A 37 -7.91 -2.19 -5.21
CA HIS A 37 -9.05 -1.55 -4.59
C HIS A 37 -10.31 -1.87 -5.38
N LEU A 38 -11.22 -2.63 -4.76
CA LEU A 38 -12.51 -2.95 -5.35
C LEU A 38 -13.46 -1.76 -5.26
N LEU A 39 -14.10 -1.42 -6.38
CA LEU A 39 -15.12 -0.38 -6.46
C LEU A 39 -16.52 -0.92 -6.07
N PHE A 40 -16.64 -2.24 -5.93
CA PHE A 40 -17.86 -2.95 -5.55
C PHE A 40 -17.54 -4.03 -4.52
N ASP A 41 -18.44 -4.25 -3.56
CA ASP A 41 -18.22 -5.26 -2.51
C ASP A 41 -18.20 -6.71 -3.03
N THR A 42 -18.83 -6.97 -4.18
CA THR A 42 -18.94 -8.30 -4.77
C THR A 42 -18.89 -8.26 -6.29
N GLU A 43 -18.48 -9.37 -6.89
CA GLU A 43 -18.49 -9.58 -8.34
C GLU A 43 -19.88 -9.32 -8.92
N GLN A 44 -20.92 -9.91 -8.31
CA GLN A 44 -22.29 -9.74 -8.77
C GLN A 44 -22.74 -8.27 -8.76
N LYS A 45 -22.36 -7.50 -7.74
CA LYS A 45 -22.68 -6.06 -7.69
C LYS A 45 -22.00 -5.30 -8.83
N CYS A 46 -20.77 -5.67 -9.20
CA CYS A 46 -20.12 -5.06 -10.35
C CYS A 46 -20.82 -5.44 -11.66
N ILE A 47 -21.21 -6.71 -11.83
CA ILE A 47 -21.95 -7.20 -13.00
C ILE A 47 -23.30 -6.48 -13.14
N ASP A 48 -24.04 -6.36 -12.05
CA ASP A 48 -25.36 -5.70 -12.02
C ASP A 48 -25.26 -4.19 -12.30
N ALA A 49 -24.10 -3.58 -12.04
CA ALA A 49 -23.83 -2.17 -12.28
C ALA A 49 -23.39 -1.85 -13.72
N GLN A 50 -23.18 -2.86 -14.58
CA GLN A 50 -22.78 -2.65 -15.97
C GLN A 50 -23.92 -1.97 -16.75
N PRO A 51 -23.70 -0.77 -17.32
CA PRO A 51 -24.79 0.04 -17.88
C PRO A 51 -25.25 -0.41 -19.28
N ASP A 52 -24.40 -1.10 -20.05
CA ASP A 52 -24.71 -1.59 -21.39
C ASP A 52 -23.92 -2.89 -21.67
N PRO A 53 -24.47 -3.87 -22.42
CA PRO A 53 -23.73 -5.08 -22.82
C PRO A 53 -22.42 -4.82 -23.60
N ASN A 54 -22.27 -3.64 -24.20
CA ASN A 54 -21.12 -3.25 -25.02
C ASN A 54 -20.19 -2.24 -24.33
N PHE A 55 -20.50 -1.84 -23.09
CA PHE A 55 -19.67 -0.91 -22.33
C PHE A 55 -19.45 -1.45 -20.92
N PHE A 56 -18.18 -1.73 -20.62
CA PHE A 56 -17.79 -2.26 -19.32
C PHE A 56 -17.17 -1.16 -18.47
N ILE A 57 -17.61 -1.06 -17.22
CA ILE A 57 -16.90 -0.29 -16.20
C ILE A 57 -15.96 -1.22 -15.44
N ASN A 58 -14.77 -0.72 -15.12
CA ASN A 58 -13.83 -1.42 -14.26
C ASN A 58 -14.43 -1.68 -12.87
N CYS A 59 -14.27 -2.91 -12.37
CA CYS A 59 -14.69 -3.29 -11.03
C CYS A 59 -13.66 -2.93 -9.95
N HIS A 60 -12.44 -2.59 -10.35
CA HIS A 60 -11.33 -2.34 -9.44
C HIS A 60 -10.35 -1.31 -10.01
N GLN A 61 -9.48 -0.83 -9.13
CA GLN A 61 -8.26 -0.12 -9.44
C GLN A 61 -7.09 -0.99 -8.97
N GLU A 62 -5.98 -0.98 -9.70
CA GLU A 62 -4.84 -1.88 -9.46
C GLU A 62 -3.54 -1.10 -9.43
N ILE A 63 -2.63 -1.44 -8.53
CA ILE A 63 -1.22 -1.09 -8.64
C ILE A 63 -0.35 -2.35 -8.57
N SER A 64 0.47 -2.54 -9.60
CA SER A 64 1.39 -3.67 -9.73
C SER A 64 2.84 -3.18 -9.65
N PHE A 65 3.56 -3.59 -8.61
CA PHE A 65 4.95 -3.23 -8.39
C PHE A 65 5.86 -4.20 -9.15
N ILE A 66 6.42 -3.75 -10.26
CA ILE A 66 7.22 -4.60 -11.17
C ILE A 66 8.58 -4.90 -10.54
N ASP A 67 9.30 -3.85 -10.19
CA ASP A 67 10.62 -3.92 -9.58
C ASP A 67 10.74 -2.93 -8.43
N LYS A 68 11.97 -2.57 -8.03
CA LYS A 68 12.25 -1.66 -6.90
C LYS A 68 11.88 -0.20 -7.16
N THR A 69 11.65 0.18 -8.40
CA THR A 69 11.43 1.57 -8.80
C THR A 69 10.27 1.75 -9.76
N ASN A 70 9.88 0.70 -10.49
CA ASN A 70 8.84 0.73 -11.52
C ASN A 70 7.58 0.00 -11.06
N ALA A 71 6.44 0.59 -11.39
CA ALA A 71 5.13 0.00 -11.19
C ALA A 71 4.20 0.34 -12.36
N THR A 72 3.06 -0.32 -12.43
CA THR A 72 1.95 0.05 -13.29
C THR A 72 0.73 0.28 -12.45
N ILE A 73 -0.02 1.34 -12.74
CA ILE A 73 -1.29 1.62 -12.08
C ILE A 73 -2.41 1.60 -13.12
N ILE A 74 -3.50 0.93 -12.78
CA ILE A 74 -4.71 0.85 -13.60
C ILE A 74 -5.77 1.69 -12.93
N PHE A 75 -6.15 2.78 -13.58
CA PHE A 75 -7.33 3.55 -13.22
C PHE A 75 -8.32 3.48 -14.36
N LYS A 76 -9.51 2.92 -14.05
CA LYS A 76 -10.63 2.76 -14.98
C LYS A 76 -10.16 2.53 -16.42
N ASP A 77 -9.65 1.38 -16.79
CA ASP A 77 -9.32 1.00 -18.18
C ASP A 77 -8.02 1.58 -18.77
N ILE A 78 -7.36 2.55 -18.12
CA ILE A 78 -6.07 3.07 -18.60
C ILE A 78 -4.94 2.55 -17.70
N VAL A 79 -3.94 1.97 -18.34
CA VAL A 79 -2.70 1.52 -17.70
C VAL A 79 -1.66 2.63 -17.80
N TYR A 80 -1.16 3.08 -16.65
CA TYR A 80 -0.10 4.07 -16.56
C TYR A 80 1.19 3.42 -16.07
N PRO A 81 2.28 3.46 -16.86
CA PRO A 81 3.60 3.16 -16.34
C PRO A 81 4.03 4.28 -15.40
N VAL A 82 4.45 3.93 -14.19
CA VAL A 82 4.82 4.89 -13.14
C VAL A 82 6.11 4.49 -12.47
N THR A 83 6.78 5.47 -11.88
CA THR A 83 7.86 5.21 -10.94
C THR A 83 7.38 5.43 -9.52
N TYR A 84 8.03 4.78 -8.56
CA TYR A 84 7.72 4.95 -7.16
C TYR A 84 8.97 5.00 -6.30
N ARG A 85 8.79 5.53 -5.09
CA ARG A 85 9.78 5.50 -4.01
C ARG A 85 9.10 5.12 -2.70
N ILE A 86 9.87 4.49 -1.82
CA ILE A 86 9.43 4.15 -0.46
C ILE A 86 10.30 4.92 0.52
N ASP A 87 9.67 5.72 1.37
CA ASP A 87 10.30 6.43 2.47
C ASP A 87 9.62 5.97 3.77
N SER A 88 10.30 5.12 4.55
CA SER A 88 9.70 4.47 5.73
C SER A 88 8.45 3.66 5.35
N ASN A 89 7.29 3.99 5.94
CA ASN A 89 6.00 3.36 5.66
C ASN A 89 5.22 4.06 4.54
N VAL A 90 5.83 5.00 3.81
CA VAL A 90 5.13 5.78 2.78
C VAL A 90 5.63 5.39 1.40
N ILE A 91 4.70 5.06 0.50
CA ILE A 91 4.94 4.84 -0.91
C ILE A 91 4.48 6.09 -1.67
N THR A 92 5.39 6.75 -2.39
CA THR A 92 5.03 7.84 -3.30
C THR A 92 5.09 7.33 -4.74
N ILE A 93 3.97 7.36 -5.44
CA ILE A 93 3.86 7.11 -6.88
C ILE A 93 4.03 8.45 -7.59
N ASN A 94 5.03 8.55 -8.45
CA ASN A 94 5.30 9.79 -9.16
C ASN A 94 4.47 9.87 -10.43
N SER A 95 3.77 10.98 -10.62
CA SER A 95 3.20 11.36 -11.91
C SER A 95 4.32 11.72 -12.89
N ASP A 96 4.27 11.15 -14.09
CA ASP A 96 5.09 11.63 -15.20
C ASP A 96 4.28 12.65 -16.01
N ILE A 97 4.86 13.82 -16.27
CA ILE A 97 4.22 14.91 -17.02
C ILE A 97 3.92 14.46 -18.46
N GLU A 98 4.64 13.45 -18.97
CA GLU A 98 4.40 12.87 -20.30
C GLU A 98 3.16 11.97 -20.36
N ASN A 99 2.60 11.55 -19.21
CA ASN A 99 1.37 10.77 -19.15
C ASN A 99 0.16 11.71 -18.96
N ASP A 100 -0.44 12.13 -20.08
CA ASP A 100 -1.58 13.08 -20.19
C ASP A 100 -2.83 12.76 -19.32
N GLY A 101 -2.86 11.63 -18.60
CA GLY A 101 -3.96 11.23 -17.70
C GLY A 101 -3.59 11.05 -16.22
N PHE A 102 -2.31 11.06 -15.85
CA PHE A 102 -1.86 10.82 -14.47
C PHE A 102 -1.01 12.00 -13.98
N LEU A 103 -1.68 13.09 -13.64
CA LEU A 103 -1.04 14.39 -13.37
C LEU A 103 -0.60 14.61 -11.92
N ASN A 104 -1.15 13.83 -10.98
CA ASN A 104 -0.88 13.98 -9.56
C ASN A 104 -0.18 12.74 -9.02
N SER A 105 0.89 12.95 -8.27
CA SER A 105 1.49 11.88 -7.47
C SER A 105 0.47 11.34 -6.48
N LEU A 106 0.50 10.02 -6.27
CA LEU A 106 -0.30 9.36 -5.25
C LEU A 106 0.59 8.97 -4.08
N VAL A 107 0.05 9.07 -2.88
CA VAL A 107 0.77 8.72 -1.66
C VAL A 107 0.00 7.65 -0.91
N PHE A 108 0.63 6.50 -0.74
CA PHE A 108 0.11 5.42 0.06
C PHE A 108 0.87 5.28 1.37
N GLU A 109 0.17 4.91 2.42
CA GLU A 109 0.77 4.39 3.65
C GLU A 109 0.68 2.86 3.66
N ILE A 110 1.78 2.21 4.03
CA ILE A 110 1.83 0.78 4.25
C ILE A 110 1.25 0.48 5.63
N ILE A 111 0.09 -0.19 5.64
CA ILE A 111 -0.57 -0.61 6.89
C ILE A 111 -0.07 -2.00 7.31
N SER A 112 0.14 -2.89 6.35
CA SER A 112 0.65 -4.23 6.57
C SER A 112 1.38 -4.76 5.33
N SER A 113 1.95 -5.96 5.41
CA SER A 113 2.59 -6.62 4.27
C SER A 113 1.64 -6.91 3.11
N SER A 114 0.32 -6.89 3.36
CA SER A 114 -0.74 -7.22 2.40
C SER A 114 -1.78 -6.10 2.21
N SER A 115 -1.56 -4.92 2.79
CA SER A 115 -2.50 -3.80 2.66
C SER A 115 -1.80 -2.45 2.68
N ILE A 116 -2.20 -1.58 1.76
CA ILE A 116 -1.77 -0.18 1.67
C ILE A 116 -2.99 0.73 1.67
N ARG A 117 -2.85 1.97 2.13
CA ARG A 117 -3.91 2.97 2.20
C ARG A 117 -3.56 4.20 1.40
N LEU A 118 -4.42 4.59 0.47
CA LEU A 118 -4.27 5.85 -0.25
C LEU A 118 -4.60 7.01 0.70
N LEU A 119 -3.66 7.93 0.91
CA LEU A 119 -3.79 9.00 1.89
C LEU A 119 -4.82 10.08 1.49
N ASP A 120 -5.07 10.26 0.20
CA ASP A 120 -5.99 11.30 -0.28
C ASP A 120 -7.45 11.04 0.09
N ASN A 121 -7.85 9.77 0.21
CA ASN A 121 -9.25 9.39 0.41
C ASN A 121 -9.46 8.20 1.37
N ASP A 122 -8.41 7.79 2.09
CA ASP A 122 -8.40 6.66 3.04
C ASP A 122 -8.82 5.30 2.42
N THR A 123 -8.81 5.14 1.10
CA THR A 123 -9.14 3.85 0.47
C THR A 123 -8.08 2.81 0.77
N ILE A 124 -8.51 1.60 1.12
CA ILE A 124 -7.65 0.46 1.39
C ILE A 124 -7.51 -0.38 0.12
N TRP A 125 -6.27 -0.73 -0.18
CA TRP A 125 -5.87 -1.57 -1.30
C TRP A 125 -5.21 -2.81 -0.73
N ASN A 126 -5.67 -3.98 -1.13
CA ASN A 126 -5.21 -5.26 -0.59
C ASN A 126 -4.40 -6.02 -1.62
N GLU A 127 -3.38 -6.74 -1.17
CA GLU A 127 -2.56 -7.60 -2.01
C GLU A 127 -3.43 -8.68 -2.66
N ARG A 128 -3.39 -8.74 -4.00
CA ARG A 128 -4.05 -9.79 -4.78
C ARG A 128 -3.48 -11.14 -4.41
N LYS A 129 -4.37 -12.11 -4.19
CA LYS A 129 -3.99 -13.51 -4.00
C LYS A 129 -4.59 -14.32 -5.14
N GLY A 130 -3.80 -15.19 -5.75
CA GLY A 130 -4.27 -15.97 -6.90
C GLY A 130 -4.43 -15.13 -8.16
N ASP A 131 -5.35 -15.56 -9.02
CA ASP A 131 -5.51 -15.03 -10.38
C ASP A 131 -6.77 -14.15 -10.54
N SER A 132 -7.57 -13.99 -9.47
CA SER A 132 -8.81 -13.19 -9.48
C SER A 132 -8.70 -11.99 -8.54
N ILE A 133 -9.37 -10.89 -8.90
CA ILE A 133 -9.56 -9.71 -8.03
C ILE A 133 -10.55 -9.96 -6.90
N TRP A 134 -11.29 -11.07 -6.95
CA TRP A 134 -12.34 -11.44 -6.01
C TRP A 134 -11.89 -12.50 -5.00
N ASP A 135 -10.63 -12.96 -5.09
CA ASP A 135 -10.02 -13.93 -4.17
C ASP A 135 -9.55 -13.26 -2.85
#